data_AF-F4L6B6-F1
#
_entry.id   AF-F4L6B6-F1
#
_cell.length_a   1.000
_cell.length_b   1.000
_cell.length_c   1.000
_cell.angle_alpha   90.00
_cell.angle_beta   90.00
_cell.angle_gamma   90.00
#
_symmetry.space_group_name_H-M   'P 1'
#
loop_
_entity.id
_entity.type
_entity.pdbx_description
1 polymer ?
#
loop_
_entity_poly.entity_id
_entity_poly.type
_entity_poly.pdbx_seq_one_letter_code
_entity_poly.pdbx_strand_id
1 'polypeptide(L)'
;MKTTISIFFFTAFTVSTFCQSKFIDKFTLRQSFQSKNDKAEPAVFTFTKPKDKDESWLLNAAIGYNLLSSKKSVLTLDPYFEYYKNTLIDKIQDNWQAGISSEWQSSDLSQKKWSPIFIAAMKYNEDKIKKNTSFQGNVYFTPLFKGKAKDPKYFWIPNNTSDFGKIFQFSYSPYFGFENENRLKTERDSSLGNIYRAVFRVTSTITFFPKSEKFKGKFEFNIDWQYRNNFSVSVKDLSQKEHIFLTTSLNYTFFSTEDGKKAAKIGFDFTNGENPAKNFEKQSFYAASLKIKL
;
A
#
# COMPACT_ATOMS: atom_id res chain seq x y z
N MET A 1 -55.89 44.98 -9.61
CA MET A 1 -55.03 43.86 -9.19
C MET A 1 -54.14 44.36 -8.06
N LYS A 2 -54.31 43.77 -6.87
CA LYS A 2 -53.62 44.16 -5.62
C LYS A 2 -52.35 43.33 -5.51
N THR A 3 -51.19 43.98 -5.37
CA THR A 3 -49.93 43.27 -5.10
C THR A 3 -49.70 43.28 -3.60
N THR A 4 -49.90 42.12 -2.99
CA THR A 4 -49.84 41.89 -1.56
C THR A 4 -48.38 41.81 -1.09
N ILE A 5 -48.04 42.61 -0.08
CA ILE A 5 -46.86 42.45 0.77
C ILE A 5 -47.05 41.20 1.64
N SER A 6 -46.04 40.34 1.73
CA SER A 6 -45.92 39.40 2.85
C SER A 6 -44.45 39.27 3.24
N ILE A 7 -44.22 39.69 4.48
CA ILE A 7 -42.98 39.63 5.28
C ILE A 7 -43.03 38.31 6.08
N PHE A 8 -41.86 37.85 6.54
CA PHE A 8 -41.60 36.78 7.52
C PHE A 8 -41.60 35.35 6.96
N PHE A 9 -40.61 34.49 7.20
CA PHE A 9 -39.87 34.29 8.46
C PHE A 9 -38.36 34.04 8.24
N PHE A 10 -37.57 34.75 9.04
CA PHE A 10 -36.19 34.44 9.38
C PHE A 10 -36.21 33.21 10.30
N THR A 11 -35.69 32.07 9.87
CA THR A 11 -35.21 31.01 10.78
C THR A 11 -33.74 30.79 10.51
N ALA A 12 -32.96 31.42 11.39
CA ALA A 12 -31.54 31.17 11.56
C ALA A 12 -31.34 29.68 11.90
N PHE A 13 -30.93 28.89 10.91
CA PHE A 13 -30.16 27.68 11.20
C PHE A 13 -28.75 28.13 11.51
N THR A 14 -28.49 28.29 12.81
CA THR A 14 -27.17 28.27 13.41
C THR A 14 -26.53 26.91 13.10
N VAL A 15 -25.87 26.82 11.94
CA VAL A 15 -24.96 25.71 11.67
C VAL A 15 -23.74 25.92 12.56
N SER A 16 -23.79 25.20 13.66
CA SER A 16 -22.69 24.82 14.53
C SER A 16 -21.35 24.80 13.78
N THR A 17 -20.39 25.54 14.32
CA THR A 17 -18.97 25.48 13.98
C THR A 17 -18.45 24.07 14.18
N PHE A 18 -18.57 23.22 13.17
CA PHE A 18 -17.86 21.96 13.08
C PHE A 18 -16.47 22.23 12.51
N CYS A 19 -15.46 21.89 13.31
CA CYS A 19 -14.05 21.89 12.96
C CYS A 19 -13.84 21.32 11.56
N GLN A 20 -13.50 22.18 10.62
CA GLN A 20 -13.36 21.88 9.20
C GLN A 20 -12.08 21.06 9.01
N SER A 21 -12.20 19.73 8.95
CA SER A 21 -11.17 18.89 8.33
C SER A 21 -10.95 19.43 6.92
N LYS A 22 -9.74 19.87 6.57
CA LYS A 22 -9.51 20.48 5.26
C LYS A 22 -9.78 19.43 4.19
N PHE A 23 -10.38 19.83 3.07
CA PHE A 23 -10.65 18.93 1.93
C PHE A 23 -9.42 18.09 1.53
N ILE A 24 -8.23 18.67 1.66
CA ILE A 24 -6.93 18.06 1.39
C ILE A 24 -6.61 16.90 2.34
N ASP A 25 -7.08 16.94 3.59
CA ASP A 25 -6.81 15.90 4.60
C ASP A 25 -7.50 14.56 4.28
N LYS A 26 -8.39 14.54 3.29
CA LYS A 26 -9.08 13.34 2.81
C LYS A 26 -8.31 12.61 1.72
N PHE A 27 -7.30 13.24 1.13
CA PHE A 27 -6.43 12.65 0.12
C PHE A 27 -5.24 11.95 0.79
N THR A 28 -4.92 10.76 0.32
CA THR A 28 -3.73 10.01 0.75
C THR A 28 -2.87 9.69 -0.48
N LEU A 29 -1.57 9.98 -0.39
CA LEU A 29 -0.59 9.59 -1.40
C LEU A 29 0.28 8.46 -0.81
N ARG A 30 0.06 7.22 -1.29
CA ARG A 30 0.69 6.01 -0.73
C ARG A 30 0.88 4.91 -1.78
N GLN A 31 1.57 3.84 -1.44
CA GLN A 31 1.54 2.58 -2.21
C GLN A 31 0.31 1.75 -1.76
N SER A 32 -0.46 1.17 -2.68
CA SER A 32 -1.72 0.50 -2.34
C SER A 32 -1.57 -0.86 -1.63
N PHE A 33 -2.69 -1.32 -1.04
CA PHE A 33 -2.92 -2.63 -0.42
C PHE A 33 -2.18 -2.93 0.89
N GLN A 34 -1.84 -1.90 1.67
CA GLN A 34 -1.46 -2.06 3.07
C GLN A 34 -2.45 -1.34 3.99
N SER A 35 -2.64 -1.91 5.18
CA SER A 35 -3.54 -1.36 6.19
C SER A 35 -3.17 0.08 6.54
N LYS A 36 -4.18 0.94 6.72
CA LYS A 36 -4.03 2.33 7.17
C LYS A 36 -3.52 2.49 8.60
N ASN A 37 -3.49 1.42 9.40
CA ASN A 37 -2.96 1.46 10.76
C ASN A 37 -1.42 1.67 10.72
N ASP A 38 -1.03 2.94 10.56
CA ASP A 38 0.29 3.58 10.66
C ASP A 38 1.45 3.04 9.81
N LYS A 39 1.26 1.97 9.04
CA LYS A 39 2.29 1.35 8.19
C LYS A 39 2.02 1.45 6.69
N ALA A 40 1.20 2.39 6.26
CA ALA A 40 1.02 2.64 4.82
C ALA A 40 2.35 3.07 4.19
N GLU A 41 2.86 2.29 3.26
CA GLU A 41 4.05 2.62 2.48
C GLU A 41 3.88 3.96 1.72
N PRO A 42 4.89 4.84 1.73
CA PRO A 42 4.86 6.12 1.02
C PRO A 42 4.72 5.91 -0.50
N ALA A 43 4.32 6.95 -1.22
CA ALA A 43 4.57 6.95 -2.66
C ALA A 43 6.08 6.99 -2.92
N VAL A 44 6.51 6.20 -3.89
CA VAL A 44 7.93 6.02 -4.22
C VAL A 44 8.17 6.53 -5.63
N PHE A 45 9.05 7.51 -5.74
CA PHE A 45 9.67 7.88 -7.00
C PHE A 45 11.12 7.38 -6.98
N THR A 46 11.40 6.43 -7.84
CA THR A 46 12.72 5.84 -8.02
C THR A 46 13.32 6.39 -9.30
N PHE A 47 14.56 6.86 -9.23
CA PHE A 47 15.35 7.21 -10.40
C PHE A 47 16.64 6.41 -10.35
N THR A 48 16.96 5.75 -11.46
CA THR A 48 18.19 4.98 -11.57
C THR A 48 18.84 5.31 -12.91
N LYS A 49 20.12 5.68 -12.85
CA LYS A 49 20.98 5.88 -14.02
C LYS A 49 22.05 4.79 -14.06
N PRO A 50 21.84 3.70 -14.81
CA PRO A 50 22.85 2.66 -14.98
C PRO A 50 24.07 3.23 -15.72
N LYS A 51 25.26 2.64 -15.51
CA LYS A 51 26.50 3.08 -16.17
C LYS A 51 26.47 2.85 -17.69
N ASP A 52 25.80 1.78 -18.13
CA ASP A 52 25.83 1.27 -19.52
C ASP A 52 24.43 1.14 -20.15
N LYS A 53 23.41 1.80 -19.59
CA LYS A 53 22.03 1.80 -20.12
C LYS A 53 21.39 3.18 -19.94
N ASP A 54 20.33 3.44 -20.70
CA ASP A 54 19.57 4.68 -20.61
C ASP A 54 19.02 4.90 -19.18
N GLU A 55 18.82 6.17 -18.85
CA GLU A 55 18.21 6.57 -17.59
C GLU A 55 16.82 5.96 -17.44
N SER A 56 16.49 5.61 -16.21
CA SER A 56 15.25 4.92 -15.92
C SER A 56 14.59 5.45 -14.66
N TRP A 57 13.26 5.46 -14.67
CA TRP A 57 12.46 5.86 -13.53
C TRP A 57 11.36 4.86 -13.25
N LEU A 58 11.01 4.76 -11.97
CA LEU A 58 9.86 4.03 -11.48
C LEU A 58 9.01 4.94 -10.60
N LEU A 59 7.77 5.16 -11.02
CA LEU A 59 6.78 5.86 -10.22
C LEU A 59 5.79 4.83 -9.71
N ASN A 60 5.68 4.72 -8.38
CA ASN A 60 4.63 3.98 -7.69
C ASN A 60 3.85 4.98 -6.83
N ALA A 61 2.74 5.46 -7.35
CA ALA A 61 1.89 6.41 -6.65
C ALA A 61 0.43 5.95 -6.68
N ALA A 62 -0.21 5.92 -5.52
CA ALA A 62 -1.65 5.77 -5.40
C ALA A 62 -2.26 7.00 -4.71
N ILE A 63 -3.33 7.55 -5.30
CA ILE A 63 -4.13 8.61 -4.69
C ILE A 63 -5.43 8.00 -4.18
N GLY A 64 -5.65 8.01 -2.87
CA GLY A 64 -6.86 7.48 -2.24
C GLY A 64 -7.72 8.56 -1.58
N TYR A 65 -9.05 8.43 -1.64
CA TYR A 65 -10.00 9.33 -0.96
C TYR A 65 -10.88 8.59 0.05
N ASN A 66 -10.80 8.91 1.34
CA ASN A 66 -11.63 8.22 2.34
C ASN A 66 -13.08 8.73 2.34
N LEU A 67 -14.01 7.92 1.81
CA LEU A 67 -15.43 8.24 1.75
C LEU A 67 -16.13 8.22 3.12
N LEU A 68 -15.60 7.45 4.08
CA LEU A 68 -16.26 7.14 5.36
C LEU A 68 -15.60 7.87 6.56
N SER A 69 -15.00 9.03 6.32
CA SER A 69 -14.17 9.80 7.29
C SER A 69 -14.91 10.18 8.58
N SER A 70 -15.07 9.24 9.50
CA SER A 70 -15.39 9.46 10.91
C SER A 70 -14.23 8.97 11.78
N LYS A 71 -13.94 9.68 12.88
CA LYS A 71 -12.79 9.43 13.79
C LYS A 71 -12.77 8.05 14.45
N LYS A 72 -13.83 7.24 14.29
CA LYS A 72 -13.97 5.90 14.85
C LYS A 72 -14.29 4.85 13.79
N SER A 73 -14.17 5.19 12.49
CA SER A 73 -14.58 4.25 11.46
C SER A 73 -13.64 3.07 11.40
N VAL A 74 -14.19 1.94 11.80
CA VAL A 74 -13.60 0.60 11.73
C VAL A 74 -13.55 0.09 10.29
N LEU A 75 -14.23 0.80 9.38
CA LEU A 75 -14.33 0.56 7.95
C LEU A 75 -13.82 1.77 7.17
N THR A 76 -12.95 1.55 6.19
CA THR A 76 -12.55 2.59 5.24
C THR A 76 -12.87 2.15 3.82
N LEU A 77 -13.19 3.12 2.97
CA LEU A 77 -13.50 2.89 1.56
C LEU A 77 -12.79 3.96 0.73
N ASP A 78 -11.84 3.53 -0.08
CA ASP A 78 -10.97 4.39 -0.85
C ASP A 78 -11.02 4.01 -2.35
N PRO A 79 -11.62 4.83 -3.23
CA PRO A 79 -11.22 4.82 -4.63
C PRO A 79 -9.74 5.14 -4.73
N TYR A 80 -9.03 4.48 -5.64
CA TYR A 80 -7.62 4.74 -5.91
C TYR A 80 -7.28 4.62 -7.39
N PHE A 81 -6.25 5.34 -7.79
CA PHE A 81 -5.60 5.23 -9.08
C PHE A 81 -4.12 4.97 -8.85
N GLU A 82 -3.55 3.99 -9.56
CA GLU A 82 -2.14 3.69 -9.54
C GLU A 82 -1.54 3.76 -10.93
N TYR A 83 -0.33 4.29 -10.99
CA TYR A 83 0.49 4.24 -12.18
C TYR A 83 1.79 3.52 -11.85
N TYR A 84 2.14 2.54 -12.67
CA TYR A 84 3.37 1.76 -12.60
C TYR A 84 4.09 1.90 -13.93
N LYS A 85 5.09 2.77 -13.96
CA LYS A 85 6.04 2.79 -15.06
C LYS A 85 7.34 2.24 -14.56
N ASN A 86 7.92 1.31 -15.30
CA ASN A 86 9.23 0.78 -14.98
C ASN A 86 10.04 0.68 -16.27
N THR A 87 11.09 1.49 -16.36
CA THR A 87 12.06 1.43 -17.45
C THR A 87 13.36 0.74 -17.01
N LEU A 88 13.43 0.22 -15.76
CA LEU A 88 14.62 -0.37 -15.12
C LEU A 88 14.84 -1.80 -15.64
N ILE A 89 15.18 -1.88 -16.93
CA ILE A 89 15.97 -2.92 -17.59
C ILE A 89 15.32 -4.33 -17.77
N ASP A 90 15.66 -4.94 -18.92
CA ASP A 90 15.18 -6.16 -19.58
C ASP A 90 13.75 -6.10 -20.12
N LYS A 91 12.79 -5.60 -19.33
CA LYS A 91 11.40 -5.46 -19.81
C LYS A 91 10.78 -4.16 -19.33
N ILE A 92 10.49 -3.28 -20.28
CA ILE A 92 9.73 -2.05 -20.03
C ILE A 92 8.35 -2.43 -19.52
N GLN A 93 7.84 -1.68 -18.56
CA GLN A 93 6.50 -1.82 -18.02
C GLN A 93 5.79 -0.48 -18.03
N ASP A 94 4.55 -0.46 -18.50
CA ASP A 94 3.67 0.70 -18.47
C ASP A 94 2.27 0.19 -18.19
N ASN A 95 1.88 0.28 -16.92
CA ASN A 95 0.65 -0.30 -16.42
C ASN A 95 -0.05 0.72 -15.52
N TRP A 96 -1.35 0.91 -15.74
CA TRP A 96 -2.17 1.72 -14.85
C TRP A 96 -3.33 0.90 -14.29
N GLN A 97 -3.75 1.26 -13.08
CA GLN A 97 -4.80 0.59 -12.35
C GLN A 97 -5.74 1.62 -11.75
N ALA A 98 -7.03 1.35 -11.77
CA ALA A 98 -8.02 2.16 -11.06
C ALA A 98 -9.01 1.23 -10.37
N GLY A 99 -9.34 1.52 -9.12
CA GLY A 99 -10.16 0.62 -8.33
C GLY A 99 -10.71 1.23 -7.07
N ILE A 100 -11.33 0.37 -6.28
CA ILE A 100 -11.83 0.67 -4.95
C ILE A 100 -11.28 -0.35 -3.97
N SER A 101 -10.83 0.13 -2.82
CA SER A 101 -10.36 -0.70 -1.72
C SER A 101 -11.18 -0.44 -0.48
N SER A 102 -11.38 -1.48 0.31
CA SER A 102 -12.03 -1.45 1.60
C SER A 102 -11.12 -2.08 2.64
N GLU A 103 -11.06 -1.48 3.82
CA GLU A 103 -10.36 -2.05 4.96
C GLU A 103 -11.30 -2.07 6.15
N TRP A 104 -11.45 -3.24 6.77
CA TRP A 104 -12.32 -3.46 7.92
C TRP A 104 -11.56 -4.14 9.06
N GLN A 105 -11.45 -3.47 10.20
CA GLN A 105 -10.86 -4.03 11.42
C GLN A 105 -11.97 -4.62 12.30
N SER A 106 -12.20 -5.92 12.37
CA SER A 106 -13.47 -6.42 12.96
C SER A 106 -13.72 -6.09 14.45
N SER A 107 -12.75 -5.54 15.19
CA SER A 107 -12.88 -5.24 16.62
C SER A 107 -12.01 -4.07 17.07
N ASP A 108 -12.52 -3.31 18.05
CA ASP A 108 -11.74 -2.29 18.73
C ASP A 108 -10.73 -2.92 19.70
N LEU A 109 -9.45 -2.58 19.55
CA LEU A 109 -8.37 -3.02 20.43
C LEU A 109 -8.41 -2.39 21.83
N SER A 110 -9.23 -1.35 22.04
CA SER A 110 -9.51 -0.84 23.38
C SER A 110 -10.19 -1.93 24.23
N GLN A 111 -11.07 -2.73 23.61
CA GLN A 111 -11.88 -3.76 24.26
C GLN A 111 -11.33 -5.18 24.09
N LYS A 112 -10.71 -5.50 22.95
CA LYS A 112 -10.19 -6.83 22.63
C LYS A 112 -8.66 -6.84 22.60
N LYS A 113 -8.06 -8.01 22.88
CA LYS A 113 -6.59 -8.20 22.83
C LYS A 113 -6.05 -8.33 21.41
N TRP A 114 -6.92 -8.61 20.44
CA TRP A 114 -6.58 -8.72 19.03
C TRP A 114 -7.80 -8.37 18.18
N SER A 115 -7.56 -8.01 16.93
CA SER A 115 -8.56 -7.80 15.90
C SER A 115 -8.01 -8.20 14.54
N PRO A 116 -8.77 -8.94 13.73
CA PRO A 116 -8.42 -9.16 12.33
C PRO A 116 -8.69 -7.89 11.51
N ILE A 117 -7.78 -7.59 10.60
CA ILE A 117 -7.99 -6.58 9.56
C ILE A 117 -8.22 -7.32 8.24
N PHE A 118 -9.39 -7.09 7.66
CA PHE A 118 -9.74 -7.55 6.32
C PHE A 118 -9.50 -6.42 5.33
N ILE A 119 -8.79 -6.70 4.26
CA ILE A 119 -8.50 -5.74 3.19
C ILE A 119 -9.07 -6.34 1.92
N ALA A 120 -10.01 -5.67 1.27
CA ALA A 120 -10.57 -6.11 0.00
C ALA A 120 -10.36 -5.05 -1.05
N ALA A 121 -10.12 -5.44 -2.28
CA ALA A 121 -10.09 -4.48 -3.37
C ALA A 121 -10.54 -5.08 -4.70
N MET A 122 -11.06 -4.21 -5.55
CA MET A 122 -11.41 -4.49 -6.92
C MET A 122 -10.83 -3.40 -7.80
N LYS A 123 -10.24 -3.77 -8.94
CA LYS A 123 -9.61 -2.82 -9.87
C LYS A 123 -9.70 -3.25 -11.31
N TYR A 124 -9.81 -2.26 -12.17
CA TYR A 124 -9.47 -2.35 -13.57
C TYR A 124 -7.97 -2.15 -13.74
N ASN A 125 -7.36 -2.93 -14.62
CA ASN A 125 -5.94 -2.87 -14.92
C ASN A 125 -5.73 -2.93 -16.43
N GLU A 126 -4.88 -2.04 -16.96
CA GLU A 126 -4.43 -2.05 -18.36
C GLU A 126 -2.90 -2.12 -18.40
N ASP A 127 -2.39 -3.21 -18.98
CA ASP A 127 -0.98 -3.41 -19.30
C ASP A 127 -0.76 -3.04 -20.76
N LYS A 128 -0.12 -1.89 -21.00
CA LYS A 128 0.12 -1.39 -22.37
C LYS A 128 1.19 -2.20 -23.10
N ILE A 129 2.08 -2.87 -22.37
CA ILE A 129 3.19 -3.63 -22.95
C ILE A 129 2.69 -4.99 -23.43
N LYS A 130 1.90 -5.69 -22.60
CA LYS A 130 1.26 -6.96 -22.99
C LYS A 130 -0.04 -6.78 -23.77
N LYS A 131 -0.46 -5.52 -23.98
CA LYS A 131 -1.74 -5.14 -24.58
C LYS A 131 -2.90 -5.94 -23.98
N ASN A 132 -2.90 -6.05 -22.66
CA ASN A 132 -3.94 -6.76 -21.93
C ASN A 132 -4.75 -5.82 -21.04
N THR A 133 -6.02 -6.15 -20.87
CA THR A 133 -6.87 -5.52 -19.87
C THR A 133 -7.47 -6.59 -18.99
N SER A 134 -7.57 -6.31 -17.70
CA SER A 134 -8.07 -7.26 -16.72
C SER A 134 -8.86 -6.60 -15.62
N PHE A 135 -9.83 -7.32 -15.09
CA PHE A 135 -10.40 -7.03 -13.79
C PHE A 135 -9.68 -7.84 -12.73
N GLN A 136 -9.24 -7.21 -11.65
CA GLN A 136 -8.52 -7.88 -10.57
C GLN A 136 -9.24 -7.64 -9.25
N GLY A 137 -9.40 -8.71 -8.48
CA GLY A 137 -9.96 -8.70 -7.14
C GLY A 137 -8.98 -9.26 -6.12
N ASN A 138 -8.99 -8.75 -4.90
CA ASN A 138 -8.26 -9.38 -3.80
C ASN A 138 -9.01 -9.26 -2.48
N VAL A 139 -8.74 -10.23 -1.61
CA VAL A 139 -9.16 -10.23 -0.20
C VAL A 139 -7.99 -10.73 0.62
N TYR A 140 -7.49 -9.90 1.53
CA TYR A 140 -6.43 -10.21 2.47
C TYR A 140 -6.89 -10.10 3.91
N PHE A 141 -6.14 -10.76 4.77
CA PHE A 141 -6.29 -10.81 6.20
C PHE A 141 -4.92 -10.57 6.86
N THR A 142 -4.88 -9.72 7.88
CA THR A 142 -3.73 -9.59 8.79
C THR A 142 -4.22 -9.51 10.24
N PRO A 143 -3.59 -10.22 11.19
CA PRO A 143 -3.96 -10.14 12.60
C PRO A 143 -3.33 -8.91 13.26
N LEU A 144 -4.13 -8.01 13.81
CA LEU A 144 -3.66 -6.88 14.61
C LEU A 144 -3.77 -7.22 16.10
N PHE A 145 -2.65 -7.29 16.80
CA PHE A 145 -2.64 -7.51 18.25
C PHE A 145 -2.55 -6.19 18.98
N LYS A 146 -3.20 -6.11 20.15
CA LYS A 146 -2.98 -5.00 21.08
C LYS A 146 -1.51 -5.01 21.46
N GLY A 147 -0.81 -3.92 21.13
CA GLY A 147 0.61 -3.76 21.39
C GLY A 147 0.96 -4.20 22.81
N LYS A 148 1.99 -5.04 22.92
CA LYS A 148 2.60 -5.37 24.21
C LYS A 148 3.67 -4.33 24.52
N ALA A 149 4.29 -4.47 25.70
CA ALA A 149 5.50 -3.71 25.99
C ALA A 149 6.52 -3.90 24.86
N LYS A 150 7.42 -2.93 24.67
CA LYS A 150 8.53 -3.00 23.71
C LYS A 150 9.61 -4.04 24.09
N ASP A 151 9.22 -5.09 24.79
CA ASP A 151 10.09 -6.14 25.29
C ASP A 151 10.45 -7.10 24.12
N PRO A 152 11.74 -7.46 23.95
CA PRO A 152 12.18 -8.46 22.99
C PRO A 152 11.39 -9.76 23.03
N LYS A 153 10.91 -10.22 24.20
CA LYS A 153 10.20 -11.51 24.32
C LYS A 153 8.88 -11.56 23.55
N TYR A 154 8.38 -10.42 23.09
CA TYR A 154 7.16 -10.30 22.28
C TYR A 154 7.43 -10.13 20.78
N PHE A 155 8.66 -10.36 20.32
CA PHE A 155 9.03 -10.18 18.90
C PHE A 155 8.28 -11.11 17.94
N TRP A 156 7.74 -12.23 18.44
CA TRP A 156 6.94 -13.20 17.69
C TRP A 156 5.45 -12.81 17.60
N ILE A 157 5.05 -11.69 18.21
CA ILE A 157 3.68 -11.17 18.09
C ILE A 157 3.64 -10.23 16.89
N PRO A 158 2.85 -10.55 15.84
CA PRO A 158 2.66 -9.65 14.71
C PRO A 158 2.21 -8.26 15.13
N ASN A 159 2.63 -7.26 14.37
CA ASN A 159 2.31 -5.85 14.58
C ASN A 159 2.77 -5.28 15.94
N ASN A 160 3.57 -6.02 16.71
CA ASN A 160 4.24 -5.52 17.91
C ASN A 160 5.63 -4.96 17.56
N THR A 161 5.96 -3.79 18.10
CA THR A 161 7.32 -3.24 18.02
C THR A 161 8.11 -3.68 19.24
N SER A 162 9.18 -4.44 19.04
CA SER A 162 10.08 -4.92 20.10
C SER A 162 11.43 -4.19 20.06
N ASP A 163 11.90 -3.70 21.21
CA ASP A 163 13.18 -3.00 21.37
C ASP A 163 14.31 -4.00 21.66
N PHE A 164 15.28 -4.10 20.76
CA PHE A 164 16.52 -4.84 20.99
C PHE A 164 17.60 -3.89 21.53
N GLY A 165 17.40 -3.47 22.78
CA GLY A 165 18.32 -2.59 23.52
C GLY A 165 18.32 -1.14 22.99
N LYS A 166 19.51 -0.62 22.65
CA LYS A 166 19.70 0.70 22.03
C LYS A 166 19.96 0.62 20.52
N ILE A 167 20.09 -0.59 19.97
CA ILE A 167 20.61 -0.82 18.61
C ILE A 167 19.49 -0.71 17.59
N PHE A 168 18.40 -1.47 17.77
CA PHE A 168 17.28 -1.44 16.84
C PHE A 168 15.94 -1.81 17.48
N GLN A 169 14.87 -1.43 16.78
CA GLN A 169 13.49 -1.86 16.98
C GLN A 169 13.09 -2.76 15.81
N PHE A 170 12.32 -3.81 16.08
CA PHE A 170 11.81 -4.70 15.04
C PHE A 170 10.29 -4.80 15.13
N SER A 171 9.63 -4.82 13.98
CA SER A 171 8.21 -5.17 13.86
C SER A 171 7.96 -5.88 12.54
N TYR A 172 6.95 -6.74 12.49
CA TYR A 172 6.53 -7.40 11.27
C TYR A 172 5.02 -7.57 11.20
N SER A 173 4.48 -7.74 9.99
CA SER A 173 3.05 -7.85 9.72
C SER A 173 2.84 -8.91 8.63
N PRO A 174 2.23 -10.07 8.95
CA PRO A 174 1.90 -11.11 8.00
C PRO A 174 0.51 -10.87 7.38
N TYR A 175 0.38 -11.17 6.10
CA TYR A 175 -0.83 -11.07 5.31
C TYR A 175 -1.09 -12.40 4.62
N PHE A 176 -2.34 -12.84 4.66
CA PHE A 176 -2.82 -14.04 3.97
C PHE A 176 -4.02 -13.67 3.13
N GLY A 177 -4.21 -14.32 1.99
CA GLY A 177 -5.48 -14.17 1.28
C GLY A 177 -5.50 -14.70 -0.12
N PHE A 178 -6.39 -14.12 -0.92
CA PHE A 178 -6.71 -14.58 -2.26
C PHE A 178 -6.72 -13.42 -3.25
N GLU A 179 -6.22 -13.68 -4.45
CA GLU A 179 -6.29 -12.78 -5.60
C GLU A 179 -7.05 -13.49 -6.74
N ASN A 180 -7.82 -12.71 -7.50
CA ASN A 180 -8.38 -13.12 -8.77
C ASN A 180 -7.96 -12.10 -9.85
N GLU A 181 -7.70 -12.59 -11.05
CA GLU A 181 -7.48 -11.81 -12.24
C GLU A 181 -8.31 -12.42 -13.37
N ASN A 182 -9.20 -11.63 -13.94
CA ASN A 182 -9.97 -11.97 -15.13
C ASN A 182 -9.44 -11.13 -16.30
N ARG A 183 -8.76 -11.76 -17.25
CA ARG A 183 -8.23 -11.12 -18.46
C ARG A 183 -9.33 -11.01 -19.50
N LEU A 184 -9.75 -9.78 -19.76
CA LEU A 184 -10.89 -9.42 -20.60
C LEU A 184 -10.49 -9.26 -22.07
N LYS A 185 -9.35 -8.61 -22.30
CA LYS A 185 -8.77 -8.40 -23.63
C LYS A 185 -7.29 -8.73 -23.58
N THR A 186 -6.81 -9.46 -24.58
CA THR A 186 -5.40 -9.82 -24.74
C THR A 186 -5.05 -9.85 -26.21
N GLU A 187 -3.75 -9.78 -26.54
CA GLU A 187 -3.28 -9.90 -27.92
C GLU A 187 -3.46 -11.32 -28.49
N ARG A 188 -3.44 -12.34 -27.63
CA ARG A 188 -3.66 -13.75 -28.00
C ARG A 188 -4.84 -14.32 -27.21
N ASP A 189 -5.69 -15.10 -27.88
CA ASP A 189 -6.83 -15.77 -27.24
C ASP A 189 -6.39 -16.77 -26.15
N SER A 190 -5.19 -17.36 -26.30
CA SER A 190 -4.59 -18.25 -25.29
C SER A 190 -4.36 -17.56 -23.94
N SER A 191 -4.24 -16.23 -23.94
CA SER A 191 -3.99 -15.42 -22.76
C SER A 191 -5.27 -15.00 -22.03
N LEU A 192 -6.46 -15.24 -22.60
CA LEU A 192 -7.75 -14.92 -22.00
C LEU A 192 -8.11 -15.91 -20.88
N GLY A 193 -8.83 -15.42 -19.87
CA GLY A 193 -9.41 -16.25 -18.84
C GLY A 193 -9.15 -15.78 -17.42
N ASN A 194 -9.32 -16.70 -16.48
CA ASN A 194 -9.28 -16.45 -15.05
C ASN A 194 -8.02 -17.06 -14.43
N ILE A 195 -7.47 -16.33 -13.47
CA ILE A 195 -6.36 -16.78 -12.63
C ILE A 195 -6.75 -16.52 -11.18
N TYR A 196 -6.68 -17.55 -10.35
CA TYR A 196 -6.92 -17.47 -8.91
C TYR A 196 -5.67 -17.84 -8.16
N ARG A 197 -5.30 -17.00 -7.19
CA ARG A 197 -4.04 -17.13 -6.44
C ARG A 197 -4.28 -17.12 -4.95
N ALA A 198 -3.59 -18.01 -4.24
CA ALA A 198 -3.43 -17.91 -2.80
C ALA A 198 -2.17 -17.07 -2.52
N VAL A 199 -2.23 -16.20 -1.52
CA VAL A 199 -1.18 -15.22 -1.24
C VAL A 199 -0.74 -15.32 0.21
N PHE A 200 0.57 -15.28 0.41
CA PHE A 200 1.19 -15.04 1.70
C PHE A 200 2.23 -13.92 1.55
N ARG A 201 2.17 -12.92 2.43
CA ARG A 201 3.10 -11.78 2.43
C ARG A 201 3.54 -11.47 3.84
N VAL A 202 4.80 -11.14 4.02
CA VAL A 202 5.33 -10.66 5.28
C VAL A 202 6.06 -9.35 5.02
N THR A 203 5.65 -8.32 5.76
CA THR A 203 6.34 -7.03 5.79
C THR A 203 7.06 -6.89 7.12
N SER A 204 8.26 -6.36 7.12
CA SER A 204 9.07 -6.18 8.32
C SER A 204 9.82 -4.85 8.26
N THR A 205 9.97 -4.22 9.41
CA THR A 205 10.72 -2.97 9.57
C THR A 205 11.69 -3.12 10.74
N ILE A 206 12.94 -2.79 10.48
CA ILE A 206 14.00 -2.61 11.47
C ILE A 206 14.30 -1.12 11.57
N THR A 207 14.02 -0.49 12.70
CA THR A 207 14.35 0.92 12.95
C THR A 207 15.63 0.99 13.78
N PHE A 208 16.67 1.65 13.29
CA PHE A 208 17.94 1.75 14.01
C PHE A 208 17.97 2.90 15.00
N PHE A 209 18.76 2.73 16.06
CA PHE A 209 19.04 3.73 17.09
C PHE A 209 17.78 4.36 17.73
N PRO A 210 16.78 3.56 18.16
CA PRO A 210 15.47 4.06 18.61
C PRO A 210 15.53 4.95 19.87
N LYS A 211 16.66 4.92 20.60
CA LYS A 211 16.90 5.66 21.85
C LYS A 211 17.96 6.77 21.70
N SER A 212 18.47 7.01 20.49
CA SER A 212 19.44 8.08 20.24
C SER A 212 18.74 9.39 19.93
N GLU A 213 18.99 10.45 20.68
CA GLU A 213 18.42 11.78 20.39
C GLU A 213 18.75 12.27 18.97
N LYS A 214 19.95 11.96 18.46
CA LYS A 214 20.41 12.40 17.14
C LYS A 214 19.87 11.55 15.98
N PHE A 215 19.72 10.24 16.20
CA PHE A 215 19.48 9.28 15.12
C PHE A 215 18.13 8.56 15.18
N LYS A 216 17.33 8.80 16.23
CA LYS A 216 16.00 8.21 16.38
C LYS A 216 15.12 8.57 15.19
N GLY A 217 14.55 7.54 14.55
CA GLY A 217 13.67 7.68 13.38
C GLY A 217 14.38 8.08 12.08
N LYS A 218 15.72 8.19 12.09
CA LYS A 218 16.49 8.55 10.89
C LYS A 218 16.78 7.37 9.97
N PHE A 219 16.99 6.18 10.51
CA PHE A 219 17.38 5.01 9.74
C PHE A 219 16.39 3.87 9.92
N GLU A 220 15.95 3.30 8.81
CA GLU A 220 15.09 2.13 8.78
C GLU A 220 15.52 1.17 7.68
N PHE A 221 15.38 -0.13 7.93
CA PHE A 221 15.49 -1.18 6.93
C PHE A 221 14.15 -1.89 6.81
N ASN A 222 13.56 -1.84 5.62
CA ASN A 222 12.29 -2.47 5.31
C ASN A 222 12.52 -3.73 4.48
N ILE A 223 11.75 -4.78 4.76
CA ILE A 223 11.72 -6.04 4.04
C ILE A 223 10.27 -6.35 3.71
N ASP A 224 9.97 -6.60 2.45
CA ASP A 224 8.67 -7.09 2.00
C ASP A 224 8.89 -8.33 1.16
N TRP A 225 8.41 -9.46 1.65
CA TRP A 225 8.47 -10.74 0.97
C TRP A 225 7.05 -11.24 0.69
N GLN A 226 6.83 -11.71 -0.54
CA GLN A 226 5.53 -12.18 -1.01
C GLN A 226 5.69 -13.51 -1.74
N TYR A 227 4.76 -14.41 -1.49
CA TYR A 227 4.60 -15.68 -2.16
C TYR A 227 3.17 -15.79 -2.67
N ARG A 228 3.02 -16.23 -3.92
CA ARG A 228 1.72 -16.50 -4.55
C ARG A 228 1.73 -17.86 -5.20
N ASN A 229 0.62 -18.58 -5.07
CA ASN A 229 0.38 -19.85 -5.74
C ASN A 229 -0.88 -19.77 -6.59
N ASN A 230 -0.74 -19.94 -7.91
CA ASN A 230 -1.85 -20.08 -8.85
C ASN A 230 -2.47 -21.46 -8.65
N PHE A 231 -3.59 -21.53 -7.92
CA PHE A 231 -4.25 -22.81 -7.64
C PHE A 231 -5.34 -23.15 -8.66
N SER A 232 -5.83 -22.17 -9.41
CA SER A 232 -6.77 -22.36 -10.51
C SER A 232 -6.50 -21.37 -11.63
N VAL A 233 -6.34 -21.89 -12.85
CA VAL A 233 -5.94 -21.12 -14.04
C VAL A 233 -6.71 -21.66 -15.24
N SER A 234 -7.39 -20.78 -15.99
CA SER A 234 -7.98 -21.12 -17.28
C SER A 234 -7.20 -20.55 -18.48
N VAL A 235 -6.19 -19.74 -18.19
CA VAL A 235 -5.30 -19.12 -19.18
C VAL A 235 -4.29 -20.16 -19.69
N LYS A 236 -4.27 -20.42 -21.00
CA LYS A 236 -3.48 -21.52 -21.59
C LYS A 236 -1.98 -21.24 -21.64
N ASP A 237 -1.58 -19.99 -21.77
CA ASP A 237 -0.18 -19.59 -21.89
C ASP A 237 0.49 -19.25 -20.54
N LEU A 238 -0.21 -19.46 -19.42
CA LEU A 238 0.32 -19.27 -18.08
C LEU A 238 0.75 -20.63 -17.51
N SER A 239 2.02 -20.99 -17.68
CA SER A 239 2.60 -22.23 -17.15
C SER A 239 3.12 -22.10 -15.72
N GLN A 240 3.41 -20.87 -15.27
CA GLN A 240 4.01 -20.64 -13.98
C GLN A 240 2.98 -20.76 -12.86
N LYS A 241 3.24 -21.67 -11.91
CA LYS A 241 2.36 -21.91 -10.76
C LYS A 241 2.68 -21.01 -9.57
N GLU A 242 3.95 -20.68 -9.37
CA GLU A 242 4.43 -20.03 -8.15
C GLU A 242 5.13 -18.72 -8.49
N HIS A 243 4.88 -17.69 -7.69
CA HIS A 243 5.48 -16.37 -7.85
C HIS A 243 6.07 -15.92 -6.51
N ILE A 244 7.32 -15.47 -6.54
CA ILE A 244 8.02 -14.92 -5.39
C ILE A 244 8.39 -13.47 -5.71
N PHE A 245 8.19 -12.59 -4.74
CA PHE A 245 8.57 -11.19 -4.82
C PHE A 245 9.27 -10.78 -3.53
N LEU A 246 10.43 -10.14 -3.64
CA LEU A 246 11.17 -9.59 -2.52
C LEU A 246 11.54 -8.14 -2.84
N THR A 247 11.22 -7.24 -1.90
CA THR A 247 11.83 -5.91 -1.87
C THR A 247 12.51 -5.69 -0.53
N THR A 248 13.70 -5.12 -0.56
CA THR A 248 14.39 -4.63 0.63
C THR A 248 14.78 -3.18 0.42
N SER A 249 14.86 -2.44 1.52
CA SER A 249 15.09 -1.01 1.43
C SER A 249 15.77 -0.46 2.67
N LEU A 250 16.95 0.11 2.50
CA LEU A 250 17.63 0.90 3.53
C LEU A 250 17.29 2.37 3.32
N ASN A 251 16.62 3.01 4.28
CA ASN A 251 16.14 4.37 4.14
C ASN A 251 16.76 5.31 5.18
N TYR A 252 17.01 6.54 4.74
CA TYR A 252 17.37 7.67 5.57
C TYR A 252 16.27 8.74 5.52
N THR A 253 15.63 9.01 6.66
CA THR A 253 14.61 10.05 6.81
C THR A 253 15.27 11.41 7.03
N PHE A 254 15.26 12.27 6.01
CA PHE A 254 15.80 13.63 6.10
C PHE A 254 14.75 14.65 6.53
N PHE A 255 13.46 14.34 6.36
CA PHE A 255 12.35 15.19 6.79
C PHE A 255 11.21 14.35 7.38
N SER A 256 10.64 14.81 8.49
CA SER A 256 9.41 14.27 9.08
C SER A 256 8.70 15.31 9.93
N THR A 257 7.38 15.37 9.89
CA THR A 257 6.59 16.17 10.84
C THR A 257 6.57 15.52 12.23
N GLU A 258 6.31 16.32 13.27
CA GLU A 258 6.22 15.81 14.66
C GLU A 258 5.15 14.72 14.82
N ASP A 259 4.06 14.82 14.07
CA ASP A 259 2.99 13.83 14.04
C ASP A 259 3.28 12.61 13.14
N GLY A 260 4.43 12.58 12.46
CA GLY A 260 4.86 11.47 11.60
C GLY A 260 4.00 11.22 10.36
N LYS A 261 3.03 12.11 10.07
CA LYS A 261 2.13 11.96 8.92
C LYS A 261 2.84 12.28 7.62
N LYS A 262 3.69 13.31 7.62
CA LYS A 262 4.49 13.70 6.46
C LYS A 262 5.94 13.30 6.68
N ALA A 263 6.54 12.71 5.67
CA ALA A 263 7.95 12.33 5.70
C ALA A 263 8.55 12.31 4.31
N ALA A 264 9.84 12.63 4.21
CA ALA A 264 10.63 12.44 3.02
C ALA A 264 11.91 11.64 3.37
N LYS A 265 12.18 10.62 2.56
CA LYS A 265 13.29 9.68 2.76
C LYS A 265 14.05 9.46 1.46
N ILE A 266 15.35 9.22 1.57
CA ILE A 266 16.15 8.65 0.48
C ILE A 266 16.38 7.18 0.81
N GLY A 267 16.14 6.30 -0.15
CA GLY A 267 16.26 4.85 -0.01
C GLY A 267 17.30 4.26 -0.96
N PHE A 268 18.01 3.23 -0.50
CA PHE A 268 18.68 2.27 -1.37
C PHE A 268 17.84 0.98 -1.36
N ASP A 269 17.28 0.65 -2.51
CA ASP A 269 16.29 -0.40 -2.68
C ASP A 269 16.89 -1.56 -3.49
N PHE A 270 16.50 -2.77 -3.14
CA PHE A 270 16.71 -3.97 -3.93
C PHE A 270 15.36 -4.64 -4.19
N THR A 271 15.10 -4.97 -5.44
CA THR A 271 13.89 -5.70 -5.86
C THR A 271 14.30 -6.97 -6.58
N ASN A 272 13.66 -8.08 -6.28
CA ASN A 272 13.87 -9.35 -6.97
C ASN A 272 12.57 -10.17 -7.07
N GLY A 273 12.33 -10.74 -8.24
CA GLY A 273 11.18 -11.59 -8.51
C GLY A 273 10.09 -10.86 -9.29
N GLU A 274 8.84 -11.33 -9.16
CA GLU A 274 7.71 -10.80 -9.92
C GLU A 274 6.46 -10.59 -9.05
N ASN A 275 5.62 -9.63 -9.42
CA ASN A 275 4.36 -9.36 -8.74
C ASN A 275 3.21 -9.28 -9.74
N PRO A 276 2.49 -10.39 -9.98
CA PRO A 276 1.37 -10.44 -10.92
C PRO A 276 0.25 -9.45 -10.59
N ALA A 277 -0.01 -9.16 -9.31
CA ALA A 277 -1.03 -8.19 -8.92
C ALA A 277 -0.69 -6.74 -9.34
N LYS A 278 0.56 -6.46 -9.69
CA LYS A 278 1.04 -5.18 -10.21
C LYS A 278 1.46 -5.26 -11.68
N ASN A 279 1.26 -6.41 -12.32
CA ASN A 279 1.90 -6.76 -13.60
C ASN A 279 3.41 -6.51 -13.61
N PHE A 280 4.05 -6.58 -12.44
CA PHE A 280 5.49 -6.44 -12.32
C PHE A 280 6.14 -7.75 -12.74
N GLU A 281 6.88 -7.73 -13.83
CA GLU A 281 7.49 -8.92 -14.41
C GLU A 281 8.76 -9.30 -13.65
N LYS A 282 9.12 -10.57 -13.78
CA LYS A 282 10.31 -11.14 -13.13
C LYS A 282 11.57 -10.39 -13.54
N GLN A 283 12.17 -9.71 -12.58
CA GLN A 283 13.41 -8.96 -12.75
C GLN A 283 14.13 -8.79 -11.41
N SER A 284 15.38 -8.32 -11.46
CA SER A 284 16.18 -8.03 -10.28
C SER A 284 16.99 -6.76 -10.49
N PHE A 285 16.88 -5.78 -9.57
CA PHE A 285 17.61 -4.53 -9.68
C PHE A 285 17.86 -3.86 -8.33
N TYR A 286 18.87 -2.98 -8.33
CA TYR A 286 19.12 -2.01 -7.27
C TYR A 286 18.68 -0.62 -7.72
N ALA A 287 18.24 0.20 -6.77
CA ALA A 287 17.70 1.52 -7.06
C ALA A 287 18.03 2.52 -5.94
N ALA A 288 18.25 3.77 -6.31
CA ALA A 288 18.16 4.89 -5.39
C ALA A 288 16.76 5.51 -5.51
N SER A 289 16.08 5.72 -4.39
CA SER A 289 14.69 6.19 -4.40
C SER A 289 14.46 7.38 -3.49
N LEU A 290 13.56 8.26 -3.91
CA LEU A 290 12.97 9.30 -3.09
C LEU A 290 11.57 8.85 -2.68
N LYS A 291 11.33 8.79 -1.37
CA LYS A 291 10.06 8.32 -0.80
C LYS A 291 9.38 9.45 -0.09
N ILE A 292 8.13 9.72 -0.47
CA ILE A 292 7.35 10.84 0.07
C ILE A 292 6.04 10.30 0.64
N LYS A 293 5.82 10.58 1.93
CA LYS A 293 4.57 10.33 2.65
C LYS A 293 3.87 11.67 2.86
N LEU A 294 2.59 11.75 2.48
CA LEU A 294 1.73 12.92 2.68
C LEU A 294 0.51 12.57 3.55
#